data_AF-A0A3Q0IY78-F1
#
_entry.id   AF-A0A3Q0IY78-F1
#
_cell.length_a   1.000
_cell.length_b   1.000
_cell.length_c   1.000
_cell.angle_alpha   90.00
_cell.angle_beta   90.00
_cell.angle_gamma   90.00
#
_symmetry.space_group_name_H-M   'P 1'
#
loop_
_entity.id
_entity.type
_entity.pdbx_description
1 polymer ?
#
loop_
_entity_poly.entity_id
_entity_poly.type
_entity_poly.pdbx_seq_one_letter_code
_entity_poly.pdbx_strand_id
1 'polypeptide(L)'
;MCDVRLQTYAFPFQTCLPYLSRPCNHNPQKPANNGIESCTLNIDQEAYTCPSKCVNSNKSFGEEKKYFGSKVYYVNNSTTDIQKEIMQHGPVQAKFYFQDGKFRIYSTGE
;
A
#
# COMPACT_ATOMS: atom_id res chain seq x y z
N MET A 1 -1.54 1.43 -25.43
CA MET A 1 -0.77 0.19 -25.23
C MET A 1 0.02 0.36 -23.96
N CYS A 2 -0.18 -0.48 -22.95
CA CYS A 2 0.66 -0.46 -21.76
C CYS A 2 2.03 -1.00 -22.15
N ASP A 3 2.97 -0.10 -22.43
CA ASP A 3 4.40 -0.44 -22.48
C ASP A 3 4.85 -0.61 -21.03
N VAL A 4 4.67 -1.82 -20.51
CA VAL A 4 5.30 -2.24 -19.26
C VAL A 4 6.78 -2.41 -19.60
N ARG A 5 7.53 -1.30 -19.60
CA ARG A 5 8.99 -1.37 -19.71
C ARG A 5 9.48 -2.27 -18.59
N LEU A 6 9.87 -3.47 -18.99
CA LEU A 6 10.51 -4.50 -18.20
C LEU A 6 11.83 -3.95 -17.64
N GLN A 7 11.76 -3.17 -16.57
CA GLN A 7 12.94 -2.88 -15.78
C GLN A 7 13.24 -4.12 -14.93
N THR A 8 14.07 -5.00 -15.50
CA THR A 8 15.06 -5.96 -14.96
C THR A 8 15.19 -6.30 -13.46
N TYR A 9 14.23 -5.97 -12.59
CA TYR A 9 14.16 -6.47 -11.22
C TYR A 9 13.11 -7.57 -11.19
N ALA A 10 13.57 -8.81 -11.25
CA ALA A 10 12.75 -10.01 -11.21
C ALA A 10 12.10 -10.18 -9.82
N PHE A 11 10.99 -9.49 -9.58
CA PHE A 11 10.01 -9.95 -8.59
C PHE A 11 9.11 -10.96 -9.31
N PRO A 12 9.11 -12.25 -8.93
CA PRO A 12 8.16 -13.20 -9.51
C PRO A 12 6.76 -12.71 -9.18
N PHE A 13 6.00 -12.30 -10.19
CA PHE A 13 4.62 -11.82 -10.03
C PHE A 13 3.71 -13.00 -9.68
N GLN A 14 3.69 -13.39 -8.41
CA GLN A 14 2.91 -14.53 -7.91
C GLN A 14 1.43 -14.17 -7.69
N THR A 15 1.04 -12.90 -7.87
CA THR A 15 -0.31 -12.38 -7.58
C THR A 15 -0.96 -11.77 -8.82
N CYS A 16 -2.30 -11.67 -8.82
CA CYS A 16 -3.08 -11.16 -9.95
C CYS A 16 -2.67 -9.74 -10.36
N LEU A 17 -2.62 -8.81 -9.39
CA LEU A 17 -2.25 -7.42 -9.60
C LEU A 17 -1.14 -7.05 -8.60
N PRO A 18 0.14 -7.20 -8.98
CA PRO A 18 1.26 -6.79 -8.14
C PRO A 18 1.32 -5.26 -8.03
N TYR A 19 1.86 -4.77 -6.91
CA TYR A 19 2.10 -3.35 -6.73
C TYR A 19 3.19 -2.87 -7.72
N LEU A 20 2.88 -1.84 -8.50
CA LEU A 20 3.74 -1.40 -9.61
C LEU A 20 4.78 -0.35 -9.20
N SER A 21 4.49 0.44 -8.17
CA SER A 21 5.40 1.48 -7.73
C SER A 21 6.55 0.86 -6.94
N ARG A 22 7.79 1.29 -7.26
CA ARG A 22 8.96 0.82 -6.53
C ARG A 22 8.98 1.37 -5.10
N PRO A 23 9.46 0.57 -4.13
CA PRO A 23 9.71 1.09 -2.79
C PRO A 23 10.68 2.29 -2.83
N CYS A 24 10.36 3.32 -2.06
CA CYS A 24 11.23 4.48 -1.84
C CYS A 24 11.16 4.89 -0.37
N ASN A 25 12.13 5.68 0.07
CA ASN A 25 12.25 6.12 1.45
C ASN A 25 11.50 7.44 1.68
N HIS A 26 10.48 7.40 2.56
CA HIS A 26 9.66 8.56 2.93
C HIS A 26 10.19 9.35 4.13
N ASN A 27 11.22 8.85 4.84
CA ASN A 27 11.85 9.57 5.95
C ASN A 27 12.95 10.48 5.39
N PRO A 28 12.82 11.82 5.48
CA PRO A 28 13.77 12.75 4.89
C PRO A 28 15.17 12.71 5.53
N GLN A 29 15.31 12.15 6.73
CA GLN A 29 16.60 12.04 7.42
C GLN A 29 17.37 10.77 7.08
N LYS A 30 16.74 9.80 6.42
CA LYS A 30 17.38 8.54 6.06
C LYS A 30 17.88 8.63 4.61
N PRO A 31 19.20 8.60 4.35
CA PRO A 31 19.72 8.62 2.99
C PRO A 31 19.39 7.32 2.25
N ALA A 32 19.52 7.35 0.92
CA ALA A 32 19.36 6.17 0.10
C ALA A 32 20.31 5.05 0.55
N ASN A 33 19.79 3.86 0.77
CA ASN A 33 20.57 2.69 1.18
C ASN A 33 20.03 1.42 0.51
N ASN A 34 20.91 0.44 0.26
CA ASN A 34 20.55 -0.87 -0.31
C ASN A 34 19.67 -0.79 -1.58
N GLY A 35 19.89 0.22 -2.44
CA GLY A 35 19.11 0.42 -3.66
C GLY A 35 17.71 1.01 -3.47
N ILE A 36 17.35 1.44 -2.26
CA ILE A 36 16.11 2.19 -1.97
C ILE A 36 16.46 3.67 -1.97
N GLU A 37 15.94 4.39 -2.97
CA GLU A 37 16.14 5.83 -3.12
C GLU A 37 15.13 6.63 -2.27
N SER A 38 15.47 7.89 -1.98
CA SER A 38 14.52 8.83 -1.36
C SER A 38 13.34 9.09 -2.30
N CYS A 39 12.11 9.11 -1.76
CA CYS A 39 10.94 9.42 -2.57
C CYS A 39 11.01 10.85 -3.09
N THR A 40 10.98 11.03 -4.40
CA THR A 40 10.76 12.33 -5.01
C THR A 40 9.25 12.60 -5.06
N LEU A 41 8.84 13.85 -4.86
CA LEU A 41 7.48 14.30 -5.18
C LEU A 41 7.34 14.41 -6.70
N ASN A 42 7.61 13.33 -7.43
CA ASN A 42 7.24 13.27 -8.83
C ASN A 42 5.72 13.16 -8.85
N ILE A 43 5.08 14.30 -9.10
CA ILE A 43 3.63 14.48 -9.30
C ILE A 43 3.13 13.64 -10.49
N ASP A 44 4.06 13.06 -11.26
CA ASP A 44 3.82 12.24 -12.45
C ASP A 44 3.88 10.73 -12.18
N GLN A 45 3.49 10.27 -10.99
CA GLN A 45 2.97 8.90 -10.91
C GLN A 45 1.62 8.90 -11.63
N GLU A 46 1.68 8.73 -12.97
CA GLU A 46 0.49 8.54 -13.80
C GLU A 46 -0.44 7.57 -13.09
N ALA A 47 -1.69 7.99 -12.90
CA ALA A 47 -2.71 7.12 -12.37
C ALA A 47 -2.77 5.87 -13.26
N TYR A 48 -2.37 4.73 -12.70
CA TYR A 48 -2.42 3.48 -13.45
C TYR A 48 -3.87 3.24 -13.90
N THR A 49 -4.06 2.95 -15.18
CA THR A 49 -5.38 2.57 -15.70
C THR A 49 -5.85 1.30 -15.00
N CYS A 50 -7.14 1.21 -14.63
CA CYS A 50 -7.73 -0.01 -14.07
C CYS A 50 -7.60 -1.15 -15.09
N PRO A 51 -6.72 -2.15 -14.87
CA PRO A 51 -6.60 -3.28 -15.79
C PRO A 51 -7.89 -4.10 -15.77
N SER A 52 -8.16 -4.90 -16.79
CA SER A 52 -9.34 -5.79 -16.85
C SER A 52 -9.01 -7.28 -16.62
N LYS A 53 -7.72 -7.60 -16.50
CA LYS A 53 -7.16 -8.94 -16.38
C LYS A 53 -5.95 -8.93 -15.45
N CYS A 54 -5.57 -10.11 -14.97
CA CYS A 54 -4.38 -10.28 -14.14
C CYS A 54 -3.10 -10.18 -14.96
N VAL A 55 -1.98 -9.85 -14.31
CA VAL A 55 -0.66 -9.73 -14.95
C VAL A 55 0.03 -11.10 -15.03
N ASN A 56 -0.18 -11.95 -14.03
CA ASN A 56 0.40 -13.29 -13.95
C ASN A 56 -0.37 -14.34 -14.77
N SER A 57 -1.57 -14.02 -15.25
CA SER A 57 -2.41 -14.92 -16.03
C SER A 57 -3.29 -14.13 -17.00
N ASN A 58 -3.55 -14.68 -18.18
CA ASN A 58 -4.48 -14.08 -19.15
C ASN A 58 -5.96 -14.19 -18.72
N LYS A 59 -6.24 -14.62 -17.48
CA LYS A 59 -7.60 -14.76 -16.96
C LYS A 59 -8.18 -13.39 -16.59
N SER A 60 -9.47 -13.27 -16.81
CA SER A 60 -10.25 -12.14 -16.28
C SER A 60 -10.36 -12.22 -14.76
N PHE A 61 -10.61 -11.09 -14.10
CA PHE A 61 -10.84 -11.11 -12.65
C PHE A 61 -12.08 -11.90 -12.21
N GLY A 62 -13.00 -12.21 -13.12
CA GLY A 62 -14.14 -13.08 -12.81
C GLY A 62 -13.75 -14.55 -12.75
N GLU A 63 -12.71 -14.93 -13.49
CA GLU A 63 -12.14 -16.28 -13.51
C GLU A 63 -11.07 -16.47 -12.43
N GLU A 64 -10.54 -15.37 -11.88
CA GLU A 64 -9.69 -15.36 -10.69
C GLU A 64 -10.49 -15.08 -9.41
N LYS A 65 -9.94 -15.49 -8.26
CA LYS A 65 -10.61 -15.31 -6.96
C LYS A 65 -10.59 -13.85 -6.54
N LYS A 66 -11.69 -13.13 -6.79
CA LYS A 66 -12.01 -11.91 -6.05
C LYS A 66 -12.29 -12.26 -4.59
N TYR A 67 -11.71 -11.51 -3.67
CA TYR A 67 -12.00 -11.61 -2.24
C TYR A 67 -13.01 -10.53 -1.87
N PHE A 68 -14.14 -10.93 -1.29
CA PHE A 68 -15.21 -10.04 -0.87
C PHE A 68 -15.30 -10.03 0.65
N GLY A 69 -15.38 -8.83 1.24
CA GLY A 69 -15.74 -8.68 2.64
C GLY A 69 -17.21 -9.00 2.86
N SER A 70 -17.55 -9.65 3.98
CA SER A 70 -18.93 -9.97 4.33
C SER A 70 -19.67 -8.79 4.95
N LYS A 71 -18.97 -7.91 5.67
CA LYS A 71 -19.51 -6.73 6.37
C LYS A 71 -18.47 -5.61 6.39
N VAL A 72 -18.96 -4.37 6.40
CA VAL A 72 -18.17 -3.14 6.59
C VAL A 72 -18.92 -2.25 7.57
N TYR A 73 -18.25 -1.78 8.61
CA TYR A 73 -18.83 -0.92 9.65
C TYR A 73 -17.78 0.01 10.26
N TYR A 74 -18.26 1.06 10.93
CA TYR A 74 -17.42 1.94 11.73
C TYR A 74 -17.36 1.44 13.17
N VAL A 75 -16.18 1.51 13.76
CA VAL A 75 -15.99 1.35 15.19
C VAL A 75 -16.29 2.67 15.88
N ASN A 76 -16.92 2.63 17.05
CA ASN A 76 -17.17 3.82 17.85
C ASN A 76 -15.87 4.53 18.22
N ASN A 77 -15.94 5.85 18.40
CA ASN A 77 -14.84 6.65 18.92
C ASN A 77 -14.68 6.46 20.43
N SER A 78 -14.28 5.26 20.83
CA SER A 78 -14.09 4.82 22.23
C SER A 78 -12.86 3.93 22.29
N THR A 79 -11.91 4.25 23.18
CA THR A 79 -10.70 3.44 23.36
C THR A 79 -11.03 1.98 23.66
N THR A 80 -12.03 1.76 24.53
CA THR A 80 -12.49 0.42 24.89
C THR A 80 -13.07 -0.33 23.69
N ASP A 81 -13.87 0.33 22.85
CA ASP A 81 -14.49 -0.32 21.69
C ASP A 81 -13.46 -0.63 20.61
N ILE A 82 -12.52 0.29 20.36
CA ILE A 82 -11.41 0.09 19.41
C ILE A 82 -10.50 -1.06 19.86
N GLN A 83 -10.15 -1.11 21.15
CA GLN A 83 -9.34 -2.21 21.69
C GLN A 83 -10.06 -3.55 21.59
N LYS A 84 -11.36 -3.60 21.92
CA LYS A 84 -12.17 -4.81 21.76
C LYS A 84 -12.21 -5.29 20.31
N GLU A 85 -12.46 -4.39 19.36
CA GLU A 85 -12.47 -4.72 17.94
C GLU A 85 -11.13 -5.31 17.49
N ILE A 86 -10.01 -4.65 17.85
CA ILE A 86 -8.68 -5.12 17.46
C ILE A 86 -8.39 -6.51 18.04
N MET A 87 -8.74 -6.74 19.30
CA MET A 87 -8.49 -8.02 19.97
C MET A 87 -9.35 -9.15 19.43
N GLN A 88 -10.58 -8.87 18.97
CA GLN A 88 -11.53 -9.90 18.53
C GLN A 88 -11.51 -10.15 17.02
N HIS A 89 -11.25 -9.11 16.22
CA HIS A 89 -11.40 -9.13 14.77
C HIS A 89 -10.13 -8.75 14.01
N GLY A 90 -9.10 -8.27 14.71
CA GLY A 90 -7.80 -7.94 14.14
C GLY A 90 -7.66 -6.47 13.74
N PRO A 91 -6.61 -6.13 12.96
CA PRO A 91 -6.29 -4.73 12.64
C PRO A 91 -7.45 -3.98 11.98
N VAL A 92 -7.62 -2.72 12.38
CA VAL A 92 -8.62 -1.80 11.81
C VAL A 92 -7.94 -0.68 11.03
N GLN A 93 -8.66 -0.08 10.08
CA GLN A 93 -8.20 1.11 9.38
C GLN A 93 -8.61 2.37 10.15
N ALA A 94 -7.64 3.25 10.40
CA ALA A 94 -7.88 4.56 11.04
C ALA A 94 -7.22 5.68 10.23
N LYS A 95 -7.66 6.92 10.47
CA LYS A 95 -7.04 8.14 9.95
C LYS A 95 -6.71 9.07 11.10
N PHE A 96 -5.61 9.79 11.00
CA PHE A 96 -5.19 10.79 11.96
C PHE A 96 -4.58 11.99 11.24
N TYR A 97 -4.58 13.14 11.91
CA TYR A 97 -3.90 14.32 11.43
C TYR A 97 -2.50 14.38 12.04
N PHE A 98 -1.49 14.66 11.22
CA PHE A 98 -0.14 14.94 11.69
C PHE A 98 0.16 16.43 11.55
N GLN A 99 0.68 17.05 12.60
CA GLN A 99 1.12 18.45 12.59
C GLN A 99 2.64 18.53 12.37
N ASP A 100 3.05 19.56 11.62
CA ASP A 100 4.41 20.13 11.58
C ASP A 100 5.58 19.19 11.23
N GLY A 101 5.39 18.24 10.32
CA GLY A 101 6.50 17.42 9.77
C GLY A 101 7.22 16.49 10.75
N LYS A 102 7.00 16.65 12.06
CA LYS A 102 7.60 15.86 13.15
C LYS A 102 7.30 14.37 13.02
N PHE A 103 6.08 14.03 12.58
CA PHE A 103 5.72 12.64 12.34
C PHE A 103 6.56 11.97 11.23
N ARG A 104 7.04 12.73 10.24
CA ARG A 104 7.84 12.18 9.13
C ARG A 104 9.24 11.72 9.55
N ILE A 105 9.73 12.25 10.67
CA ILE A 105 11.04 11.92 11.23
C ILE A 105 10.95 11.06 12.50
N TYR A 106 9.74 10.65 12.89
CA TYR A 106 9.54 9.75 14.03
C TYR A 106 10.29 8.43 13.82
N SER A 107 11.06 8.01 14.81
CA SER A 107 11.87 6.79 14.78
C SER A 107 11.45 5.79 15.84
N THR A 108 11.30 6.24 17.08
CA THR A 108 10.96 5.42 18.25
C THR A 108 10.12 6.25 19.22
N GLY A 109 9.31 5.58 20.04
CA GLY A 109 8.63 6.22 21.17
C GLY A 109 9.58 6.30 22.37
N GLU A 110 9.35 7.28 23.24
CA GLU A 110 9.65 7.08 24.67
C GLU A 110 8.56 6.20 25.28
#